data_AF-A0A1K2ITW4-F1
#
_entry.id   AF-A0A1K2ITW4-F1
#
_cell.length_a   1.000
_cell.length_b   1.000
_cell.length_c   1.000
_cell.angle_alpha   90.00
_cell.angle_beta   90.00
_cell.angle_gamma   90.00
#
_symmetry.space_group_name_H-M   'P 1'
#
loop_
_entity.id
_entity.type
_entity.pdbx_description
1 polymer ?
#
loop_
_entity_poly.entity_id
_entity_poly.type
_entity_poly.pdbx_seq_one_letter_code
_entity_poly.pdbx_strand_id
1 'polypeptide(L)'
;MKKEIDSYNKTLFYEGENAKVSLKVDLPKKLYKYYSLSNYSFKNLKDKKIHFSHPYDLNDLMDGSLWLWDLNSFYEEYSKDVKNPLTFQEIQKDIYQNHSNEYYKHRGVLCLTNSFNNKLFWPHYTSEQGFCIEFNSQEFLNSFGKEEYMIFPISYEPLKQIKFNDYIIKTIKNKKAEINANLPLLYALSFKDEIWEYENEWRILLKKDNLGELSHPLNTIGDLKYNLENKEIQKRNIPYNSKSIAKIILSTLFFNKNRFNFQVISKNKTIFHFRKKYTSDNSLLIGFLEEIKDEFNDKIYQLDRVFDPESSSFANKILFKIKIIELDFDKLIIERKKL
;
A
#
# COMPACT_ATOMS: atom_id res chain seq x y z
N MET A 1 20.64 -10.03 25.79
CA MET A 1 19.51 -10.68 25.08
C MET A 1 19.41 -10.07 23.69
N LYS A 2 19.24 -10.88 22.65
CA LYS A 2 18.96 -10.38 21.30
C LYS A 2 17.55 -9.79 21.34
N LYS A 3 17.40 -8.50 21.00
CA LYS A 3 16.11 -7.82 21.02
C LYS A 3 15.36 -8.19 19.74
N GLU A 4 14.44 -9.14 19.84
CA GLU A 4 13.71 -9.72 18.70
C GLU A 4 12.22 -9.84 19.00
N ILE A 5 11.37 -9.51 18.02
CA ILE A 5 9.92 -9.69 18.09
C ILE A 5 9.56 -10.78 17.09
N ASP A 6 9.07 -11.91 17.60
CA ASP A 6 8.69 -13.06 16.81
C ASP A 6 7.19 -13.12 16.56
N SER A 7 6.82 -13.52 15.34
CA SER A 7 5.46 -13.91 14.98
C SER A 7 5.49 -15.15 14.08
N TYR A 8 4.32 -15.65 13.69
CA TYR A 8 4.22 -16.85 12.88
C TYR A 8 4.85 -16.70 11.47
N ASN A 9 4.83 -15.50 10.88
CA ASN A 9 5.28 -15.27 9.50
C ASN A 9 6.62 -14.54 9.37
N LYS A 10 7.14 -13.94 10.45
CA LYS A 10 8.42 -13.21 10.44
C LYS A 10 9.00 -13.00 11.84
N THR A 11 10.28 -12.63 11.86
CA THR A 11 11.01 -12.12 13.03
C THR A 11 11.51 -10.72 12.73
N LEU A 12 11.24 -9.77 13.63
CA LEU A 12 11.82 -8.44 13.61
C LEU A 12 13.00 -8.40 14.59
N PHE A 13 14.14 -7.83 14.19
CA PHE A 13 15.33 -7.80 15.04
C PHE A 13 16.23 -6.61 14.72
N TYR A 14 17.21 -6.33 15.59
CA TYR A 14 18.26 -5.36 15.29
C TYR A 14 19.46 -6.01 14.59
N GLU A 15 19.91 -5.37 13.52
CA GLU A 15 21.24 -5.58 12.92
C GLU A 15 22.03 -4.26 13.08
N GLY A 16 22.93 -4.25 14.08
CA GLY A 16 23.51 -2.99 14.57
C GLY A 16 22.44 -2.09 15.17
N GLU A 17 22.32 -0.85 14.66
CA GLU A 17 21.30 0.13 15.08
C GLU A 17 20.03 0.10 14.21
N ASN A 18 20.02 -0.70 13.14
CA ASN A 18 18.91 -0.77 12.21
C ASN A 18 17.98 -1.93 12.55
N ALA A 19 16.67 -1.69 12.50
CA ALA A 19 15.68 -2.76 12.56
C ALA A 19 15.58 -3.46 11.19
N LYS A 20 15.57 -4.78 11.19
CA LYS A 20 15.49 -5.66 10.02
C LYS A 20 14.38 -6.69 10.20
N VAL A 21 14.01 -7.34 9.10
CA VAL A 21 13.01 -8.41 9.07
C VAL A 21 13.62 -9.68 8.48
N SER A 22 13.35 -10.81 9.13
CA SER A 22 13.58 -12.16 8.58
C SER A 22 12.23 -12.83 8.35
N LEU A 23 11.98 -13.32 7.15
CA LEU A 23 10.71 -13.97 6.78
C LEU A 23 10.72 -15.46 7.18
N LYS A 24 9.59 -15.94 7.70
CA LYS A 24 9.31 -17.36 7.97
C LYS A 24 8.38 -17.99 6.93
N VAL A 25 7.95 -17.18 5.96
CA VAL A 25 7.07 -17.58 4.85
C VAL A 25 7.66 -17.11 3.54
N ASP A 26 7.34 -17.83 2.47
CA ASP A 26 7.79 -17.49 1.13
C ASP A 26 7.11 -16.23 0.61
N LEU A 27 7.88 -15.43 -0.14
CA LEU A 27 7.35 -14.31 -0.91
C LEU A 27 6.35 -14.83 -1.97
N PRO A 28 5.12 -14.29 -2.04
CA PRO A 28 4.16 -14.66 -3.07
C PRO A 28 4.74 -14.39 -4.45
N LYS A 29 4.52 -15.30 -5.41
CA LYS A 29 4.95 -15.10 -6.81
C LYS A 29 4.26 -13.91 -7.48
N LYS A 30 3.07 -13.55 -6.99
CA LYS A 30 2.25 -12.44 -7.47
C LYS A 30 1.79 -11.55 -6.32
N LEU A 31 1.82 -10.26 -6.55
CA LEU A 31 1.30 -9.23 -5.65
C LEU A 31 0.30 -8.36 -6.41
N TYR A 32 -0.70 -7.87 -5.71
CA TYR A 32 -1.85 -7.20 -6.29
C TYR A 32 -2.06 -5.83 -5.66
N LYS A 33 -2.40 -4.85 -6.50
CA LYS A 33 -2.82 -3.52 -6.07
C LYS A 33 -4.12 -3.14 -6.75
N TYR A 34 -5.06 -2.64 -5.97
CA TYR A 34 -6.41 -2.27 -6.42
C TYR A 34 -6.48 -0.76 -6.58
N TYR A 35 -7.16 -0.31 -7.62
CA TYR A 35 -7.29 1.09 -7.97
C TYR A 35 -8.72 1.42 -8.38
N SER A 36 -9.23 2.53 -7.84
CA SER A 36 -10.30 3.27 -8.49
C SER A 36 -9.75 3.90 -9.77
N LEU A 37 -10.62 4.12 -10.76
CA LEU A 37 -10.23 4.87 -11.95
C LEU A 37 -10.26 6.37 -11.62
N SER A 38 -9.08 6.96 -11.44
CA SER A 38 -8.90 8.37 -11.08
C SER A 38 -7.75 8.97 -11.88
N ASN A 39 -7.66 10.30 -11.96
CA ASN A 39 -6.51 10.97 -12.58
C ASN A 39 -5.18 10.53 -11.96
N TYR A 40 -5.20 10.26 -10.65
CA TYR A 40 -4.03 9.82 -9.91
C TYR A 40 -3.57 8.41 -10.30
N SER A 41 -4.49 7.43 -10.28
CA SER A 41 -4.17 6.05 -10.64
C SER A 41 -3.81 5.92 -12.12
N PHE A 42 -4.49 6.66 -13.00
CA PHE A 42 -4.15 6.73 -14.42
C PHE A 42 -2.74 7.30 -14.64
N LYS A 43 -2.42 8.45 -14.04
CA LYS A 43 -1.09 9.06 -14.17
C LYS A 43 0.01 8.13 -13.65
N ASN A 44 -0.21 7.46 -12.52
CA ASN A 44 0.75 6.49 -11.99
C ASN A 44 0.95 5.29 -12.94
N LEU A 45 -0.12 4.76 -13.54
CA LEU A 45 0.00 3.70 -14.54
C LEU A 45 0.72 4.16 -15.81
N LYS A 46 0.45 5.38 -16.28
CA LYS A 46 1.08 5.97 -17.47
C LYS A 46 2.55 6.30 -17.27
N ASP A 47 2.87 6.97 -16.16
CA ASP A 47 4.24 7.37 -15.81
C ASP A 47 5.09 6.21 -15.26
N LYS A 48 4.52 5.00 -15.18
CA LYS A 48 5.11 3.78 -14.60
C LYS A 48 5.63 4.02 -13.17
N LYS A 49 4.81 4.68 -12.35
CA LYS A 49 5.10 5.02 -10.96
C LYS A 49 4.10 4.38 -10.00
N ILE A 50 4.56 4.09 -8.79
CA ILE A 50 3.70 3.63 -7.71
C ILE A 50 3.95 4.47 -6.46
N HIS A 51 2.86 4.76 -5.75
CA HIS A 51 2.91 5.58 -4.56
C HIS A 51 3.30 4.79 -3.33
N PHE A 52 4.25 5.33 -2.56
CA PHE A 52 4.58 4.85 -1.23
C PHE A 52 4.06 5.85 -0.18
N SER A 53 2.97 5.52 0.49
CA SER A 53 2.32 6.38 1.49
C SER A 53 3.26 6.76 2.63
N HIS A 54 3.03 7.92 3.25
CA HIS A 54 3.60 8.18 4.58
C HIS A 54 2.97 7.21 5.59
N PRO A 55 3.70 6.72 6.60
CA PRO A 55 3.12 5.94 7.70
C PRO A 55 1.87 6.55 8.34
N TYR A 56 1.83 7.88 8.45
CA TYR A 56 0.67 8.63 8.95
C TYR A 56 -0.56 8.65 8.04
N ASP A 57 -0.41 8.29 6.75
CA ASP A 57 -1.51 8.25 5.79
C ASP A 57 -2.09 6.84 5.62
N LEU A 58 -1.65 5.88 6.45
CA LEU A 58 -2.23 4.54 6.48
C LEU A 58 -3.65 4.57 7.05
N ASN A 59 -4.47 3.59 6.65
CA ASN A 59 -5.90 3.58 6.96
C ASN A 59 -6.22 3.09 8.37
N ASP A 60 -5.32 2.35 9.02
CA ASP A 60 -5.50 1.90 10.39
C ASP A 60 -4.84 2.89 11.35
N LEU A 61 -5.60 3.38 12.34
CA LEU A 61 -5.08 4.29 13.37
C LEU A 61 -4.00 3.62 14.24
N MET A 62 -4.00 2.28 14.31
CA MET A 62 -2.98 1.52 15.04
C MET A 62 -1.66 1.41 14.26
N ASP A 63 -1.67 1.64 12.94
CA ASP A 63 -0.45 1.64 12.14
C ASP A 63 0.51 2.74 12.62
N GLY A 64 1.69 2.34 13.05
CA GLY A 64 2.71 3.27 13.57
C GLY A 64 2.35 3.93 14.91
N SER A 65 1.33 3.44 15.62
CA SER A 65 0.86 4.01 16.90
C SER A 65 1.73 3.61 18.09
N LEU A 66 1.96 4.57 18.99
CA LEU A 66 2.63 4.33 20.28
C LEU A 66 1.79 3.54 21.26
N TRP A 67 0.47 3.45 21.04
CA TRP A 67 -0.43 2.75 21.96
C TRP A 67 -0.12 1.26 22.07
N LEU A 68 0.65 0.75 21.10
CA LEU A 68 1.22 -0.58 21.08
C LEU A 68 2.39 -0.77 22.05
N TRP A 69 2.86 0.27 22.73
CA TRP A 69 4.04 0.23 23.58
C TRP A 69 3.68 0.60 25.02
N ASP A 70 4.13 -0.21 25.98
CA ASP A 70 4.03 0.11 27.39
C ASP A 70 5.08 1.17 27.76
N LEU A 71 4.71 2.44 27.55
CA LEU A 71 5.54 3.59 27.90
C LEU A 71 5.50 3.91 29.39
N ASN A 72 4.50 3.43 30.14
CA ASN A 72 4.41 3.68 31.58
C ASN A 72 5.56 2.99 32.30
N SER A 73 5.73 1.67 32.08
CA SER A 73 6.84 0.91 32.65
C SER A 73 8.19 1.47 32.19
N PHE A 74 8.30 1.88 30.92
CA PHE A 74 9.49 2.56 30.40
C PHE A 74 9.85 3.80 31.22
N TYR A 75 8.88 4.66 31.48
CA TYR A 75 9.07 5.90 32.20
C TYR A 75 9.52 5.69 33.65
N GLU A 76 8.92 4.71 34.33
CA GLU A 76 9.29 4.36 35.71
C GLU A 76 10.75 3.91 35.83
N GLU A 77 11.27 3.19 34.84
CA GLU A 77 12.68 2.81 34.79
C GLU A 77 13.58 3.98 34.36
N TYR A 78 13.19 4.70 33.30
CA TYR A 78 13.92 5.87 32.80
C TYR A 78 14.15 6.93 33.88
N SER A 79 13.10 7.23 34.66
CA SER A 79 13.14 8.26 35.70
C SER A 79 14.09 7.93 36.86
N LYS A 80 14.40 6.65 37.08
CA LYS A 80 15.39 6.20 38.07
C LYS A 80 16.83 6.32 37.54
N ASP A 81 17.02 6.08 36.25
CA ASP A 81 18.35 6.05 35.62
C ASP A 81 18.90 7.43 35.23
N VAL A 82 18.02 8.43 35.07
CA VAL A 82 18.37 9.74 34.51
C VAL A 82 18.25 10.84 35.56
N LYS A 83 19.30 11.67 35.70
CA LYS A 83 19.27 12.84 36.58
C LYS A 83 18.39 13.94 35.95
N ASN A 84 17.35 14.39 36.65
CA ASN A 84 16.33 15.32 36.16
C ASN A 84 15.61 14.77 34.91
N PRO A 85 14.83 13.69 35.04
CA PRO A 85 14.14 13.10 33.91
C PRO A 85 13.12 14.09 33.33
N LEU A 86 12.93 14.02 32.00
CA LEU A 86 11.75 14.59 31.36
C LEU A 86 10.48 14.04 32.04
N THR A 87 9.39 14.79 31.99
CA THR A 87 8.07 14.31 32.41
C THR A 87 7.55 13.22 31.47
N PHE A 88 6.58 12.42 31.92
CA PHE A 88 5.98 11.37 31.09
C PHE A 88 5.42 11.92 29.77
N GLN A 89 4.73 13.06 29.83
CA GLN A 89 4.18 13.73 28.64
C GLN A 89 5.27 14.19 27.67
N GLU A 90 6.39 14.71 28.18
CA GLU A 90 7.52 15.11 27.35
C GLU A 90 8.18 13.90 26.68
N ILE A 91 8.34 12.77 27.38
CA ILE A 91 8.85 11.53 26.80
C ILE A 91 7.90 11.00 25.72
N GLN A 92 6.60 10.95 26.00
CA GLN A 92 5.62 10.51 25.01
C GLN A 92 5.71 11.39 23.77
N LYS A 93 5.78 12.71 23.94
CA LYS A 93 5.91 13.64 22.82
C LYS A 93 7.22 13.45 22.05
N ASP A 94 8.35 13.27 22.73
CA ASP A 94 9.65 13.06 22.10
C ASP A 94 9.70 11.76 21.29
N ILE A 95 9.23 10.66 21.86
CA ILE A 95 9.08 9.37 21.15
C ILE A 95 8.10 9.50 19.98
N TYR A 96 6.96 10.15 20.19
CA TYR A 96 5.89 10.22 19.19
C TYR A 96 6.13 11.19 18.06
N GLN A 97 6.89 12.25 18.30
CA GLN A 97 7.08 13.32 17.34
C GLN A 97 8.51 13.31 16.82
N ASN A 98 9.52 13.22 17.68
CA ASN A 98 10.90 13.33 17.20
C ASN A 98 11.38 11.98 16.65
N HIS A 99 11.31 10.91 17.44
CA HIS A 99 11.82 9.60 17.00
C HIS A 99 11.05 8.99 15.82
N SER A 100 9.71 9.05 15.86
CA SER A 100 8.87 8.58 14.76
C SER A 100 9.06 9.42 13.49
N ASN A 101 9.11 10.76 13.57
CA ASN A 101 9.28 11.59 12.38
C ASN A 101 10.66 11.37 11.77
N GLU A 102 11.73 11.29 12.56
CA GLU A 102 13.07 10.99 12.03
C GLU A 102 13.12 9.62 11.35
N TYR A 103 12.44 8.61 11.91
CA TYR A 103 12.36 7.29 11.29
C TYR A 103 11.49 7.30 10.02
N TYR A 104 10.33 7.96 10.03
CA TYR A 104 9.35 7.97 8.95
C TYR A 104 9.67 8.94 7.81
N LYS A 105 10.44 10.00 8.09
CA LYS A 105 10.88 11.02 7.11
C LYS A 105 11.51 10.40 5.87
N HIS A 106 12.29 9.34 6.07
CA HIS A 106 12.99 8.63 5.00
C HIS A 106 12.32 7.32 4.63
N ARG A 107 11.05 7.13 4.98
CA ARG A 107 10.30 5.88 4.75
C ARG A 107 9.04 6.11 3.94
N GLY A 108 8.77 5.15 3.07
CA GLY A 108 7.53 5.06 2.32
C GLY A 108 6.94 3.67 2.44
N VAL A 109 5.63 3.58 2.62
CA VAL A 109 4.90 2.31 2.80
C VAL A 109 4.05 2.02 1.57
N LEU A 110 4.30 0.88 0.94
CA LEU A 110 3.44 0.37 -0.13
C LEU A 110 2.73 -0.90 0.34
N CYS A 111 1.42 -0.79 0.48
CA CYS A 111 0.52 -1.88 0.84
C CYS A 111 0.04 -2.64 -0.41
N LEU A 112 0.32 -3.93 -0.46
CA LEU A 112 -0.09 -4.88 -1.51
C LEU A 112 -0.86 -6.05 -0.88
N THR A 113 -1.50 -6.86 -1.68
CA THR A 113 -2.08 -8.14 -1.23
C THR A 113 -1.61 -9.28 -2.11
N ASN A 114 -1.69 -10.52 -1.63
CA ASN A 114 -1.33 -11.71 -2.40
C ASN A 114 -2.50 -12.28 -3.23
N SER A 115 -3.67 -11.63 -3.24
CA SER A 115 -4.88 -12.13 -3.91
C SER A 115 -5.68 -11.06 -4.64
N PHE A 116 -6.07 -11.35 -5.89
CA PHE A 116 -7.12 -10.59 -6.61
C PHE A 116 -8.55 -11.01 -6.17
N ASN A 117 -8.68 -12.12 -5.44
CA ASN A 117 -9.96 -12.68 -5.00
C ASN A 117 -10.33 -12.17 -3.59
N ASN A 118 -10.16 -10.87 -3.35
CA ASN A 118 -10.64 -10.25 -2.12
C ASN A 118 -12.00 -9.58 -2.37
N LYS A 119 -13.05 -10.13 -1.77
CA LYS A 119 -14.45 -9.68 -1.99
C LYS A 119 -14.71 -8.26 -1.48
N LEU A 120 -13.95 -7.81 -0.48
CA LEU A 120 -14.10 -6.48 0.11
C LEU A 120 -13.30 -5.43 -0.66
N PHE A 121 -12.18 -5.80 -1.30
CA PHE A 121 -11.34 -4.82 -1.98
C PHE A 121 -11.97 -4.24 -3.24
N TRP A 122 -12.71 -5.04 -4.01
CA TRP A 122 -13.42 -4.56 -5.20
C TRP A 122 -14.43 -3.44 -4.89
N PRO A 123 -15.35 -3.58 -3.91
CA PRO A 123 -16.23 -2.47 -3.54
C PRO A 123 -15.48 -1.31 -2.86
N HIS A 124 -14.55 -1.56 -1.93
CA HIS A 124 -13.89 -0.48 -1.16
C HIS A 124 -12.89 0.34 -1.98
N TYR A 125 -12.01 -0.30 -2.75
CA TYR A 125 -10.94 0.40 -3.46
C TYR A 125 -11.27 0.72 -4.91
N THR A 126 -12.20 -0.03 -5.53
CA THR A 126 -12.50 0.13 -6.96
C THR A 126 -13.94 0.57 -7.24
N SER A 127 -14.80 0.61 -6.22
CA SER A 127 -16.24 0.84 -6.35
C SER A 127 -16.90 -0.06 -7.40
N GLU A 128 -16.39 -1.30 -7.54
CA GLU A 128 -16.77 -2.30 -8.57
C GLU A 128 -16.56 -1.85 -10.03
N GLN A 129 -15.89 -0.72 -10.26
CA GLN A 129 -15.75 -0.10 -11.58
C GLN A 129 -14.28 0.19 -11.94
N GLY A 130 -13.36 0.04 -10.99
CA GLY A 130 -11.93 0.23 -11.21
C GLY A 130 -11.23 -1.03 -11.73
N PHE A 131 -9.96 -1.16 -11.38
CA PHE A 131 -9.09 -2.22 -11.87
C PHE A 131 -8.10 -2.67 -10.79
N CYS A 132 -7.50 -3.85 -11.00
CA CYS A 132 -6.42 -4.39 -10.18
C CYS A 132 -5.21 -4.67 -11.08
N ILE A 133 -4.01 -4.33 -10.61
CA ILE A 133 -2.76 -4.70 -11.24
C ILE A 133 -2.19 -5.93 -10.53
N GLU A 134 -1.92 -6.99 -11.30
CA GLU A 134 -1.14 -8.15 -10.86
C GLU A 134 0.31 -7.93 -11.26
N PHE A 135 1.21 -7.90 -10.28
CA PHE A 135 2.65 -7.81 -10.49
C PHE A 135 3.30 -9.20 -10.38
N ASN A 136 4.31 -9.48 -11.20
CA ASN A 136 5.34 -10.46 -10.88
C ASN A 136 6.19 -9.90 -9.74
N SER A 137 6.15 -10.52 -8.57
CA SER A 137 6.77 -9.96 -7.37
C SER A 137 8.26 -9.76 -7.53
N GLN A 138 8.99 -10.72 -8.09
CA GLN A 138 10.45 -10.61 -8.24
C GLN A 138 10.83 -9.47 -9.20
N GLU A 139 10.18 -9.42 -10.38
CA GLU A 139 10.44 -8.36 -11.35
C GLU A 139 10.06 -6.97 -10.80
N PHE A 140 8.97 -6.91 -10.03
CA PHE A 140 8.50 -5.68 -9.42
C PHE A 140 9.50 -5.18 -8.37
N LEU A 141 9.93 -6.04 -7.44
CA LEU A 141 10.91 -5.71 -6.42
C LEU A 141 12.27 -5.32 -6.99
N ASN A 142 12.69 -5.95 -8.09
CA ASN A 142 13.92 -5.58 -8.80
C ASN A 142 13.88 -4.13 -9.31
N SER A 143 12.70 -3.52 -9.48
CA SER A 143 12.57 -2.12 -9.86
C SER A 143 13.12 -1.16 -8.81
N PHE A 144 13.16 -1.58 -7.55
CA PHE A 144 13.64 -0.78 -6.42
C PHE A 144 15.09 -1.08 -6.05
N GLY A 145 15.82 -1.89 -6.83
CA GLY A 145 17.15 -2.39 -6.46
C GLY A 145 18.26 -1.33 -6.21
N LYS A 146 17.98 -0.05 -6.48
CA LYS A 146 18.88 1.07 -6.12
C LYS A 146 18.63 1.62 -4.71
N GLU A 147 17.47 1.33 -4.13
CA GLU A 147 17.00 1.86 -2.86
C GLU A 147 17.04 0.73 -1.81
N GLU A 148 17.27 1.06 -0.54
CA GLU A 148 17.10 0.09 0.55
C GLU A 148 15.60 -0.13 0.79
N TYR A 149 15.14 -1.38 0.89
CA TYR A 149 13.76 -1.67 1.27
C TYR A 149 13.67 -2.96 2.08
N MET A 150 12.56 -3.09 2.82
CA MET A 150 12.13 -4.35 3.44
C MET A 150 10.79 -4.74 2.86
N ILE A 151 10.55 -6.04 2.66
CA ILE A 151 9.25 -6.58 2.30
C ILE A 151 8.82 -7.61 3.35
N PHE A 152 7.58 -7.52 3.81
CA PHE A 152 7.05 -8.43 4.82
C PHE A 152 5.53 -8.54 4.79
N PRO A 153 4.97 -9.71 5.16
CA PRO A 153 3.54 -9.85 5.41
C PRO A 153 3.16 -9.16 6.72
N ILE A 154 1.92 -8.69 6.83
CA ILE A 154 1.36 -8.26 8.11
C ILE A 154 1.06 -9.48 8.98
N SER A 155 1.36 -9.37 10.28
CA SER A 155 0.90 -10.33 11.28
C SER A 155 -0.42 -9.84 11.86
N TYR A 156 -1.43 -10.69 11.82
CA TYR A 156 -2.75 -10.39 12.36
C TYR A 156 -2.93 -11.13 13.68
N GLU A 157 -3.14 -10.38 14.75
CA GLU A 157 -3.34 -10.91 16.09
C GLU A 157 -4.04 -9.86 16.96
N PRO A 158 -4.70 -10.26 18.06
CA PRO A 158 -5.19 -9.29 19.05
C PRO A 158 -4.04 -8.40 19.53
N LEU A 159 -4.11 -7.11 19.18
CA LEU A 159 -3.01 -6.18 19.45
C LEU A 159 -2.80 -6.03 20.95
N LYS A 160 -1.55 -6.18 21.38
CA LYS A 160 -1.14 -6.02 22.79
C LYS A 160 0.00 -5.03 22.89
N GLN A 161 0.08 -4.40 24.06
CA GLN A 161 1.22 -3.58 24.40
C GLN A 161 2.47 -4.45 24.57
N ILE A 162 3.54 -4.08 23.88
CA ILE A 162 4.87 -4.65 24.11
C ILE A 162 5.60 -3.84 25.16
N LYS A 163 6.41 -4.50 25.99
CA LYS A 163 7.30 -3.83 26.95
C LYS A 163 8.37 -3.05 26.18
N PHE A 164 8.20 -1.73 26.08
CA PHE A 164 9.03 -0.89 25.23
C PHE A 164 10.54 -1.04 25.53
N ASN A 165 10.92 -1.13 26.81
CA ASN A 165 12.30 -1.34 27.27
C ASN A 165 12.97 -2.57 26.68
N ASP A 166 12.22 -3.66 26.47
CA ASP A 166 12.75 -4.92 25.94
C ASP A 166 13.24 -4.74 24.50
N TYR A 167 12.65 -3.80 23.75
CA TYR A 167 12.83 -3.68 22.31
C TYR A 167 13.50 -2.38 21.83
N ILE A 168 13.96 -1.50 22.72
CA ILE A 168 14.75 -0.31 22.34
C ILE A 168 16.25 -0.49 22.54
N ILE A 169 17.09 0.24 21.81
CA ILE A 169 18.49 0.43 22.20
C ILE A 169 18.58 1.74 22.99
N LYS A 170 18.99 1.65 24.26
CA LYS A 170 19.14 2.79 25.17
C LYS A 170 20.62 3.00 25.48
N THR A 171 21.13 4.19 25.21
CA THR A 171 22.50 4.58 25.52
C THR A 171 22.48 5.80 26.44
N ILE A 172 23.22 5.77 27.55
CA ILE A 172 23.32 6.91 28.46
C ILE A 172 24.68 7.59 28.26
N LYS A 173 24.68 8.83 27.76
CA LYS A 173 25.90 9.66 27.59
C LYS A 173 25.69 11.02 28.23
N ASN A 174 26.65 11.49 29.02
CA ASN A 174 26.63 12.83 29.64
C ASN A 174 25.31 13.15 30.38
N LYS A 175 24.72 12.17 31.07
CA LYS A 175 23.44 12.28 31.79
C LYS A 175 22.21 12.52 30.90
N LYS A 176 22.32 12.29 29.58
CA LYS A 176 21.20 12.21 28.65
C LYS A 176 21.07 10.77 28.15
N ALA A 177 19.83 10.29 28.02
CA ALA A 177 19.57 9.01 27.38
C ALA A 177 19.26 9.24 25.90
N GLU A 178 19.99 8.55 25.03
CA GLU A 178 19.68 8.39 23.61
C GLU A 178 18.89 7.09 23.46
N ILE A 179 17.72 7.19 22.82
CA ILE A 179 16.81 6.06 22.60
C ILE A 179 16.73 5.79 21.10
N ASN A 180 16.94 4.55 20.69
CA ASN A 180 16.62 4.08 19.36
C ASN A 180 15.42 3.15 19.46
N ALA A 181 14.31 3.58 18.85
CA ALA A 181 13.02 2.90 18.84
C ALA A 181 12.67 2.30 17.47
N ASN A 182 13.66 2.05 16.60
CA ASN A 182 13.44 1.54 15.25
C ASN A 182 12.68 0.20 15.23
N LEU A 183 12.96 -0.70 16.19
CA LEU A 183 12.30 -2.00 16.26
C LEU A 183 10.83 -1.90 16.70
N PRO A 184 10.47 -1.15 17.77
CA PRO A 184 9.07 -0.83 18.09
C PRO A 184 8.30 -0.13 16.96
N LEU A 185 8.95 0.80 16.25
CA LEU A 185 8.37 1.48 15.08
C LEU A 185 8.10 0.51 13.93
N LEU A 186 9.05 -0.40 13.65
CA LEU A 186 8.85 -1.44 12.65
C LEU A 186 7.75 -2.42 13.07
N TYR A 187 7.65 -2.77 14.35
CA TYR A 187 6.56 -3.57 14.91
C TYR A 187 5.20 -2.91 14.66
N ALA A 188 5.07 -1.62 14.95
CA ALA A 188 3.83 -0.88 14.73
C ALA A 188 3.42 -0.78 13.25
N LEU A 189 4.33 -1.01 12.30
CA LEU A 189 4.04 -1.09 10.87
C LEU A 189 3.89 -2.53 10.35
N SER A 190 4.07 -3.53 11.20
CA SER A 190 4.18 -4.94 10.81
C SER A 190 3.07 -5.82 11.37
N PHE A 191 2.24 -5.27 12.25
CA PHE A 191 1.17 -5.96 12.97
C PHE A 191 -0.12 -5.16 12.85
N LYS A 192 -1.24 -5.89 12.73
CA LYS A 192 -2.59 -5.33 12.75
C LYS A 192 -3.50 -6.21 13.59
N ASP A 193 -4.62 -5.63 14.00
CA ASP A 193 -5.67 -6.39 14.67
C ASP A 193 -6.26 -7.46 13.73
N GLU A 194 -6.73 -8.56 14.31
CA GLU A 194 -7.32 -9.70 13.60
C GLU A 194 -8.50 -9.31 12.70
N ILE A 195 -9.23 -8.23 13.02
CA ILE A 195 -10.30 -7.72 12.17
C ILE A 195 -9.83 -7.36 10.75
N TRP A 196 -8.55 -7.03 10.57
CA TRP A 196 -7.95 -6.68 9.27
C TRP A 196 -7.36 -7.88 8.52
N GLU A 197 -7.44 -9.09 9.06
CA GLU A 197 -6.82 -10.30 8.47
C GLU A 197 -7.26 -10.54 7.01
N TYR A 198 -8.49 -10.14 6.68
CA TYR A 198 -9.02 -10.25 5.32
C TYR A 198 -8.15 -9.53 4.27
N GLU A 199 -7.36 -8.52 4.64
CA GLU A 199 -6.50 -7.77 3.71
C GLU A 199 -5.39 -8.65 3.09
N ASN A 200 -4.93 -9.68 3.82
CA ASN A 200 -3.78 -10.52 3.44
C ASN A 200 -2.60 -9.66 2.94
N GLU A 201 -2.28 -8.64 3.73
CA GLU A 201 -1.43 -7.52 3.32
C GLU A 201 0.05 -7.90 3.33
N TRP A 202 0.76 -7.47 2.28
CA TRP A 202 2.21 -7.43 2.19
C TRP A 202 2.65 -5.98 2.07
N ARG A 203 3.59 -5.55 2.91
CA ARG A 203 4.14 -4.21 2.88
C ARG A 203 5.54 -4.21 2.31
N ILE A 204 5.81 -3.23 1.45
CA ILE A 204 7.16 -2.81 1.10
C ILE A 204 7.42 -1.50 1.86
N LEU A 205 8.41 -1.54 2.73
CA LEU A 205 8.91 -0.38 3.46
C LEU A 205 10.20 0.10 2.77
N LEU A 206 10.06 1.10 1.90
CA LEU A 206 11.16 1.71 1.16
C LEU A 206 11.89 2.73 2.04
N LYS A 207 13.22 2.77 1.99
CA LYS A 207 14.06 3.84 2.53
C LYS A 207 14.60 4.69 1.40
N LYS A 208 14.39 6.00 1.49
CA LYS A 208 14.95 6.98 0.54
C LYS A 208 15.09 8.35 1.20
N ASP A 209 16.18 9.06 0.92
CA ASP A 209 16.51 10.32 1.59
C ASP A 209 15.48 11.42 1.38
N ASN A 210 14.82 11.45 0.23
CA ASN A 210 13.89 12.51 -0.15
C ASN A 210 12.54 11.93 -0.59
N LEU A 211 11.66 11.68 0.38
CA LEU A 211 10.27 11.25 0.16
C LEU A 211 9.25 12.35 0.47
N GLY A 212 9.71 13.57 0.73
CA GLY A 212 8.85 14.65 1.21
C GLY A 212 8.49 14.48 2.69
N GLU A 213 8.50 15.60 3.41
CA GLU A 213 8.13 15.66 4.82
C GLU A 213 6.61 15.82 4.94
N LEU A 214 6.02 15.16 5.93
CA LEU A 214 4.65 15.40 6.35
C LEU A 214 4.65 15.75 7.84
N SER A 215 3.78 16.69 8.21
CA SER A 215 3.54 16.97 9.62
C SER A 215 2.74 15.84 10.26
N HIS A 216 2.95 15.66 11.56
CA HIS A 216 2.15 14.74 12.34
C HIS A 216 0.65 15.09 12.24
N PRO A 217 -0.28 14.12 12.07
CA PRO A 217 -1.71 14.38 11.86
C PRO A 217 -2.39 15.21 12.96
N LEU A 218 -1.91 15.11 14.20
CA LEU A 218 -2.42 15.88 15.34
C LEU A 218 -1.87 17.33 15.41
N ASN A 219 -0.96 17.72 14.53
CA ASN A 219 -0.40 19.07 14.51
C ASN A 219 -1.19 19.94 13.52
N THR A 220 -1.74 21.05 14.01
CA THR A 220 -2.31 22.09 13.15
C THR A 220 -1.19 22.81 12.39
N ILE A 221 -1.34 22.92 11.06
CA ILE A 221 -0.39 23.61 10.18
C ILE A 221 -1.11 24.67 9.35
N GLY A 222 -0.41 25.75 8.99
CA GLY A 222 -0.96 26.79 8.12
C GLY A 222 -0.97 26.38 6.64
N ASP A 223 -1.79 27.06 5.84
CA ASP A 223 -2.01 26.74 4.41
C ASP A 223 -0.74 26.69 3.57
N LEU A 224 0.24 27.56 3.86
CA LEU A 224 1.53 27.53 3.16
C LEU A 224 2.25 26.19 3.35
N LYS A 225 2.29 25.69 4.59
CA LYS A 225 2.93 24.40 4.89
C LYS A 225 2.11 23.25 4.31
N TYR A 226 0.79 23.27 4.46
CA TYR A 226 -0.11 22.27 3.87
C TYR A 226 0.07 22.15 2.35
N ASN A 227 0.15 23.27 1.64
CA ASN A 227 0.36 23.29 0.19
C ASN A 227 1.77 22.82 -0.21
N LEU A 228 2.79 23.05 0.62
CA LEU A 228 4.13 22.50 0.43
C LEU A 228 4.10 20.98 0.60
N GLU A 229 3.53 20.46 1.69
CA GLU A 229 3.43 19.01 1.95
C GLU A 229 2.70 18.29 0.80
N ASN A 230 1.60 18.85 0.29
CA ASN A 230 0.88 18.28 -0.86
C ASN A 230 1.69 18.23 -2.16
N LYS A 231 2.58 19.20 -2.39
CA LYS A 231 3.49 19.16 -3.55
C LYS A 231 4.58 18.10 -3.35
N GLU A 232 5.08 17.99 -2.14
CA GLU A 232 6.16 17.08 -1.74
C GLU A 232 5.72 15.61 -1.75
N ILE A 233 4.45 15.30 -1.47
CA ILE A 233 3.85 13.96 -1.60
C ILE A 233 4.10 13.34 -2.99
N GLN A 234 4.25 14.13 -4.04
CA GLN A 234 4.54 13.61 -5.39
C GLN A 234 5.91 12.93 -5.49
N LYS A 235 6.86 13.25 -4.59
CA LYS A 235 8.17 12.60 -4.51
C LYS A 235 8.07 11.13 -4.06
N ARG A 236 6.94 10.73 -3.50
CA ARG A 236 6.62 9.36 -3.09
C ARG A 236 6.13 8.49 -4.24
N ASN A 237 5.98 9.03 -5.45
CA ASN A 237 5.67 8.27 -6.65
C ASN A 237 6.96 7.71 -7.25
N ILE A 238 7.27 6.47 -6.90
CA ILE A 238 8.54 5.81 -7.23
C ILE A 238 8.37 5.03 -8.55
N PRO A 239 9.30 5.19 -9.52
CA PRO A 239 9.25 4.43 -10.76
C PRO A 239 9.33 2.92 -10.54
N TYR A 240 8.63 2.14 -11.36
CA TYR A 240 8.77 0.69 -11.44
C TYR A 240 8.92 0.23 -12.89
N ASN A 241 9.49 -0.97 -13.09
CA ASN A 241 9.62 -1.57 -14.40
C ASN A 241 8.25 -2.07 -14.90
N SER A 242 7.73 -1.50 -15.98
CA SER A 242 6.42 -1.88 -16.54
C SER A 242 6.31 -3.36 -16.93
N LYS A 243 7.43 -4.03 -17.23
CA LYS A 243 7.46 -5.48 -17.52
C LYS A 243 6.94 -6.32 -16.35
N SER A 244 7.11 -5.82 -15.12
CA SER A 244 6.62 -6.49 -13.91
C SER A 244 5.10 -6.64 -13.85
N ILE A 245 4.32 -5.86 -14.62
CA ILE A 245 2.88 -6.05 -14.73
C ILE A 245 2.62 -7.35 -15.49
N ALA A 246 2.01 -8.32 -14.80
CA ALA A 246 1.56 -9.57 -15.38
C ALA A 246 0.14 -9.45 -15.96
N LYS A 247 -0.75 -8.74 -15.27
CA LYS A 247 -2.15 -8.52 -15.70
C LYS A 247 -2.67 -7.17 -15.26
N ILE A 248 -3.53 -6.59 -16.10
CA ILE A 248 -4.46 -5.53 -15.73
C ILE A 248 -5.85 -6.15 -15.71
N ILE A 249 -6.41 -6.30 -14.51
CA ILE A 249 -7.68 -7.00 -14.28
C ILE A 249 -8.77 -5.95 -14.08
N LEU A 250 -9.68 -5.86 -15.05
CA LEU A 250 -10.85 -5.00 -15.01
C LEU A 250 -11.94 -5.65 -14.14
N SER A 251 -12.61 -4.82 -13.34
CA SER A 251 -13.73 -5.22 -12.49
C SER A 251 -14.95 -5.73 -13.28
N THR A 252 -15.87 -6.40 -12.58
CA THR A 252 -17.13 -6.89 -13.17
C THR A 252 -17.93 -5.76 -13.81
N LEU A 253 -18.08 -4.61 -13.13
CA LEU A 253 -18.85 -3.48 -13.64
C LEU A 253 -17.98 -2.45 -14.36
N PHE A 254 -16.79 -2.83 -14.87
CA PHE A 254 -15.96 -1.90 -15.63
C PHE A 254 -16.68 -1.40 -16.90
N PHE A 255 -17.35 -2.29 -17.63
CA PHE A 255 -18.17 -1.92 -18.80
C PHE A 255 -19.63 -1.73 -18.37
N ASN A 256 -19.98 -0.52 -17.94
CA ASN A 256 -21.30 -0.21 -17.39
C ASN A 256 -22.04 0.92 -18.11
N LYS A 257 -23.33 1.06 -17.78
CA LYS A 257 -24.24 2.08 -18.34
C LYS A 257 -23.86 3.53 -18.09
N ASN A 258 -23.01 3.80 -17.08
CA ASN A 258 -22.54 5.16 -16.77
C ASN A 258 -21.45 5.60 -17.75
N ARG A 259 -20.66 4.65 -18.26
CA ARG A 259 -19.58 4.87 -19.25
C ARG A 259 -20.05 4.74 -20.69
N PHE A 260 -20.93 3.78 -20.95
CA PHE A 260 -21.36 3.42 -22.30
C PHE A 260 -22.86 3.58 -22.48
N ASN A 261 -23.27 4.07 -23.66
CA ASN A 261 -24.68 4.29 -23.98
C ASN A 261 -25.37 3.00 -24.44
N PHE A 262 -24.73 2.25 -25.34
CA PHE A 262 -25.18 0.95 -25.81
C PHE A 262 -23.98 0.10 -26.25
N GLN A 263 -24.22 -1.19 -26.43
CA GLN A 263 -23.23 -2.14 -26.93
C GLN A 263 -23.82 -2.97 -28.08
N VAL A 264 -22.97 -3.33 -29.04
CA VAL A 264 -23.29 -4.28 -30.10
C VAL A 264 -22.32 -5.46 -29.97
N ILE A 265 -22.86 -6.68 -29.88
CA ILE A 265 -22.07 -7.90 -29.75
C ILE A 265 -22.15 -8.67 -31.06
N SER A 266 -20.99 -9.02 -31.61
CA SER A 266 -20.88 -9.85 -32.81
C SER A 266 -19.75 -10.87 -32.63
N LYS A 267 -20.10 -12.14 -32.53
CA LYS A 267 -19.17 -13.25 -32.23
C LYS A 267 -18.37 -12.98 -30.94
N ASN A 268 -17.05 -12.79 -31.07
CA ASN A 268 -16.11 -12.48 -30.00
C ASN A 268 -15.83 -10.98 -29.85
N LYS A 269 -16.43 -10.12 -30.69
CA LYS A 269 -16.24 -8.67 -30.64
C LYS A 269 -17.42 -8.01 -29.94
N THR A 270 -17.10 -7.04 -29.09
CA THR A 270 -18.07 -6.12 -28.51
C THR A 270 -17.68 -4.69 -28.88
N ILE A 271 -18.63 -3.98 -29.47
CA ILE A 271 -18.52 -2.56 -29.75
C ILE A 271 -19.29 -1.84 -28.67
N PHE A 272 -18.60 -1.00 -27.89
CA PHE A 272 -19.21 -0.11 -26.93
C PHE A 272 -19.21 1.30 -27.48
N HIS A 273 -20.37 1.95 -27.49
CA HIS A 273 -20.46 3.38 -27.81
C HIS A 273 -20.39 4.17 -26.51
N PHE A 274 -19.45 5.11 -26.44
CA PHE A 274 -19.29 5.96 -25.27
C PHE A 274 -20.55 6.79 -25.06
N ARG A 275 -20.88 7.02 -23.79
CA ARG A 275 -21.94 7.97 -23.47
C ARG A 275 -21.40 9.36 -23.77
N LYS A 276 -22.03 10.08 -24.72
CA LYS A 276 -21.70 11.48 -25.02
C LYS A 276 -21.93 12.35 -23.79
N LYS A 277 -20.87 12.58 -23.03
CA LYS A 277 -20.76 13.58 -21.98
C LYS A 277 -19.49 14.38 -22.28
N TYR A 278 -19.62 15.69 -22.42
CA TYR A 278 -18.46 16.60 -22.43
C TYR A 278 -17.96 16.77 -21.00
N THR A 279 -17.44 15.71 -20.39
CA THR A 279 -17.01 15.69 -18.99
C THR A 279 -15.59 15.14 -18.88
N SER A 280 -14.82 15.66 -17.92
CA SER A 280 -13.46 15.20 -17.57
C SER A 280 -13.34 13.68 -17.39
N ASP A 281 -14.42 13.03 -16.95
CA ASP A 281 -14.46 11.58 -16.69
C ASP A 281 -14.33 10.74 -17.98
N ASN A 282 -14.87 11.24 -19.11
CA ASN A 282 -14.75 10.55 -20.39
C ASN A 282 -13.32 10.64 -20.93
N SER A 283 -12.68 11.81 -20.81
CA SER A 283 -11.26 11.94 -21.18
C SER A 283 -10.34 11.06 -20.32
N LEU A 284 -10.65 10.91 -19.03
CA LEU A 284 -9.90 10.00 -18.14
C LEU A 284 -10.07 8.54 -18.57
N LEU A 285 -11.29 8.09 -18.84
CA LEU A 285 -11.56 6.72 -19.27
C LEU A 285 -10.89 6.40 -20.62
N ILE A 286 -11.03 7.29 -21.60
CA ILE A 286 -10.41 7.13 -22.92
C ILE A 286 -8.89 7.09 -22.78
N GLY A 287 -8.29 8.04 -22.07
CA GLY A 287 -6.83 8.06 -21.85
C GLY A 287 -6.31 6.80 -21.15
N PHE A 288 -7.06 6.28 -20.16
CA PHE A 288 -6.73 4.99 -19.53
C PHE A 288 -6.81 3.82 -20.53
N LEU A 289 -7.87 3.77 -21.35
CA LEU A 289 -8.06 2.72 -22.34
C LEU A 289 -6.99 2.78 -23.46
N GLU A 290 -6.57 3.98 -23.87
CA GLU A 290 -5.46 4.21 -24.80
C GLU A 290 -4.16 3.65 -24.22
N GLU A 291 -3.83 4.03 -22.98
CA GLU A 291 -2.61 3.56 -22.30
C GLU A 291 -2.54 2.02 -22.20
N ILE A 292 -3.63 1.37 -21.78
CA ILE A 292 -3.62 -0.10 -21.68
C ILE A 292 -3.69 -0.80 -23.04
N LYS A 293 -4.24 -0.15 -24.08
CA LYS A 293 -4.25 -0.65 -25.45
C LYS A 293 -2.84 -0.59 -26.04
N ASP A 294 -2.10 0.47 -25.78
CA ASP A 294 -0.81 0.70 -26.44
C ASP A 294 0.31 -0.09 -25.75
N GLU A 295 0.30 -0.14 -24.41
CA GLU A 295 1.40 -0.73 -23.62
C GLU A 295 1.10 -2.15 -23.11
N PHE A 296 -0.17 -2.52 -22.96
CA PHE A 296 -0.57 -3.71 -22.19
C PHE A 296 -1.68 -4.56 -22.84
N ASN A 297 -1.89 -4.43 -24.16
CA ASN A 297 -3.05 -5.03 -24.83
C ASN A 297 -3.15 -6.56 -24.69
N ASP A 298 -2.01 -7.24 -24.55
CA ASP A 298 -1.91 -8.68 -24.35
C ASP A 298 -2.12 -9.12 -22.90
N LYS A 299 -2.23 -8.15 -21.97
CA LYS A 299 -2.31 -8.33 -20.52
C LYS A 299 -3.62 -7.82 -19.91
N ILE A 300 -4.63 -7.51 -20.73
CA ILE A 300 -5.94 -7.05 -20.24
C ILE A 300 -6.84 -8.26 -19.95
N TYR A 301 -7.38 -8.31 -18.75
CA TYR A 301 -8.28 -9.35 -18.28
C TYR A 301 -9.51 -8.73 -17.65
N GLN A 302 -10.58 -9.51 -17.53
CA GLN A 302 -11.75 -9.10 -16.76
C GLN A 302 -12.20 -10.23 -15.85
N LEU A 303 -12.52 -9.85 -14.61
CA LEU A 303 -13.09 -10.75 -13.63
C LEU A 303 -14.61 -10.79 -13.70
N ASP A 304 -15.18 -11.87 -13.18
CA ASP A 304 -16.57 -11.94 -12.81
C ASP A 304 -16.74 -12.67 -11.48
N ARG A 305 -17.90 -12.49 -10.83
CA ARG A 305 -18.29 -13.25 -9.65
C ARG A 305 -19.03 -14.50 -10.06
N VAL A 306 -18.47 -15.65 -9.72
CA VAL A 306 -18.99 -16.96 -10.12
C VAL A 306 -19.29 -17.78 -8.87
N PHE A 307 -20.41 -18.47 -8.87
CA PHE A 307 -20.72 -19.45 -7.85
C PHE A 307 -19.78 -20.64 -7.98
N ASP A 308 -19.12 -21.00 -6.89
CA ASP A 308 -18.24 -22.14 -6.78
C ASP A 308 -18.97 -23.27 -6.05
N PRO A 309 -19.38 -24.34 -6.76
CA PRO A 309 -20.18 -25.41 -6.17
C PRO A 309 -19.46 -26.17 -5.05
N GLU A 310 -18.13 -26.30 -5.15
CA GLU A 310 -17.33 -27.05 -4.18
C GLU A 310 -17.29 -26.34 -2.81
N SER A 311 -17.05 -25.02 -2.81
CA SER A 311 -17.08 -24.21 -1.58
C SER A 311 -18.46 -23.70 -1.21
N SER A 312 -19.49 -23.96 -2.03
CA SER A 312 -20.84 -23.38 -1.91
C SER A 312 -20.82 -21.86 -1.69
N SER A 313 -19.92 -21.16 -2.38
CA SER A 313 -19.69 -19.72 -2.17
C SER A 313 -19.42 -18.98 -3.49
N PHE A 314 -19.62 -17.67 -3.53
CA PHE A 314 -19.20 -16.86 -4.68
C PHE A 314 -17.72 -16.53 -4.60
N ALA A 315 -17.00 -16.60 -5.72
CA ALA A 315 -15.60 -16.20 -5.84
C ALA A 315 -15.38 -15.32 -7.07
N ASN A 316 -14.41 -14.41 -6.99
CA ASN A 316 -13.94 -13.67 -8.15
C ASN A 316 -13.09 -14.60 -9.01
N LYS A 317 -13.48 -14.80 -10.27
CA LYS A 317 -12.72 -15.58 -11.26
C LYS A 317 -12.39 -14.71 -12.46
N ILE A 318 -11.15 -14.80 -12.96
CA ILE A 318 -10.78 -14.17 -14.22
C ILE A 318 -11.39 -15.00 -15.34
N LEU A 319 -12.44 -14.49 -15.99
CA LEU A 319 -13.19 -15.23 -17.00
C LEU A 319 -12.83 -14.86 -18.42
N PHE A 320 -12.31 -13.64 -18.64
CA PHE A 320 -12.09 -13.13 -19.97
C PHE A 320 -10.70 -12.55 -20.13
N LYS A 321 -10.08 -12.85 -21.27
CA LYS A 321 -8.98 -12.07 -21.83
C LYS A 321 -9.56 -11.07 -22.82
N ILE A 322 -9.13 -9.82 -22.69
CA ILE A 322 -9.59 -8.70 -23.51
C ILE A 322 -8.45 -8.26 -24.42
N LYS A 323 -8.78 -7.93 -25.67
CA LYS A 323 -7.90 -7.21 -26.58
C LYS A 323 -8.65 -6.00 -27.12
N ILE A 324 -8.10 -4.80 -26.96
CA ILE A 324 -8.65 -3.58 -27.54
C ILE A 324 -8.21 -3.52 -29.01
N ILE A 325 -9.19 -3.49 -29.92
CA ILE A 325 -9.00 -3.52 -31.38
C ILE A 325 -8.98 -2.09 -31.93
N GLU A 326 -9.97 -1.30 -31.55
CA GLU A 326 -10.16 0.08 -32.00
C GLU A 326 -10.64 0.92 -30.81
N LEU A 327 -10.18 2.16 -30.74
CA LEU A 327 -10.56 3.11 -29.71
C LEU A 327 -10.48 4.50 -30.32
N ASP A 328 -11.59 5.23 -30.23
CA ASP A 328 -11.72 6.64 -30.58
C ASP A 328 -12.64 7.35 -29.56
N PHE A 329 -12.99 8.61 -29.81
CA PHE A 329 -13.83 9.40 -28.90
C PHE A 329 -15.31 8.96 -28.87
N ASP A 330 -15.78 8.23 -29.89
CA ASP A 330 -17.17 7.79 -30.03
C ASP A 330 -17.37 6.33 -29.58
N LYS A 331 -16.41 5.45 -29.83
CA LYS A 331 -16.53 4.01 -29.59
C LYS A 331 -15.24 3.33 -29.13
N LEU A 332 -15.43 2.21 -28.42
CA LEU A 332 -14.42 1.23 -28.07
C LEU A 332 -14.81 -0.12 -28.69
N ILE A 333 -13.91 -0.73 -29.44
CA ILE A 333 -14.08 -2.09 -29.96
C ILE A 333 -13.10 -3.02 -29.25
N ILE A 334 -13.64 -4.02 -28.57
CA ILE A 334 -12.84 -5.06 -27.93
C ILE A 334 -13.14 -6.43 -28.52
N GLU A 335 -12.13 -7.30 -28.53
CA GLU A 335 -12.30 -8.74 -28.58
C GLU A 335 -12.29 -9.29 -27.14
N ARG A 336 -13.31 -10.09 -26.79
CA ARG A 336 -13.49 -10.68 -25.46
C ARG A 336 -13.49 -12.20 -25.60
N LYS A 337 -12.38 -12.85 -25.24
CA LYS A 337 -12.21 -14.30 -25.29
C LYS A 337 -12.41 -14.90 -23.89
N LYS A 338 -13.31 -15.87 -23.77
CA LYS A 338 -13.49 -16.64 -22.53
C LYS A 338 -12.26 -17.54 -22.29
N LEU A 339 -11.79 -17.59 -21.05
CA LEU A 339 -10.66 -18.41 -20.61
C LEU A 339 -11.09 -19.82 -20.17
#